data_AF-A0A7M1AXI3-F1
#
_entry.id   AF-A0A7M1AXI3-F1
#
_cell.length_a   1.000
_cell.length_b   1.000
_cell.length_c   1.000
_cell.angle_alpha   90.00
_cell.angle_beta   90.00
_cell.angle_gamma   90.00
#
_symmetry.space_group_name_H-M   'P 1'
#
loop_
_entity.id
_entity.type
_entity.pdbx_description
1 polymer ?
#
loop_
_entity_poly.entity_id
_entity_poly.type
_entity_poly.pdbx_seq_one_letter_code
_entity_poly.pdbx_strand_id
1 'polypeptide(L)' 'MDAVIKDLLSRKDEIQSEIETIFKANMKFTDWNVPEADDKEAAKVILDMIQEKLDKIKADVAAGQYDYY' A
#
# COMPACT_ATOMS: atom_id res chain seq x y z
N MET A 1 4.22 1.40 26.91
CA MET A 1 4.05 1.05 25.48
C MET A 1 5.21 0.13 25.13
N ASP A 2 4.93 -0.99 24.48
CA ASP A 2 5.96 -1.93 24.02
C ASP A 2 7.04 -1.19 23.21
N ALA A 3 8.31 -1.47 23.47
CA ALA A 3 9.44 -0.83 22.80
C ALA A 3 9.39 -1.06 21.28
N VAL A 4 8.89 -2.23 20.85
CA VAL A 4 8.70 -2.58 19.43
C VAL A 4 7.62 -1.70 18.80
N ILE A 5 6.48 -1.52 19.47
CA ILE A 5 5.39 -0.66 18.97
C ILE A 5 5.86 0.79 18.85
N LYS A 6 6.66 1.28 19.81
CA LYS A 6 7.21 2.64 19.76
C LYS A 6 8.16 2.84 18.58
N ASP A 7 9.02 1.87 18.30
CA ASP A 7 9.90 1.89 17.12
C ASP A 7 9.11 1.90 15.81
N LEU A 8 8.11 1.01 15.68
CA LEU A 8 7.25 0.96 14.49
C LEU A 8 6.46 2.26 14.28
N LEU A 9 5.93 2.86 15.34
CA LEU A 9 5.25 4.14 15.26
C LEU A 9 6.18 5.28 14.83
N SER A 10 7.48 5.20 15.18
CA SER A 10 8.47 6.19 14.72
C SER A 10 8.72 6.14 13.21
N ARG A 11 8.46 4.98 12.59
CA ARG A 11 8.60 4.73 11.15
C ARG A 11 7.30 4.95 10.37
N LYS A 12 6.23 5.41 11.02
CA LYS A 12 4.90 5.56 10.40
C LYS A 12 4.96 6.35 9.09
N ASP A 13 5.64 7.49 9.09
CA ASP A 13 5.70 8.38 7.92
C ASP A 13 6.46 7.74 6.75
N GLU A 14 7.50 6.96 7.05
CA GLU A 14 8.24 6.18 6.06
C GLU A 14 7.36 5.10 5.43
N ILE A 15 6.66 4.31 6.26
CA ILE A 15 5.73 3.28 5.79
C ILE A 15 4.62 3.88 4.91
N GLN A 16 4.08 5.05 5.28
CA GLN A 16 3.04 5.72 4.48
C GLN A 16 3.60 6.24 3.15
N SER A 17 4.82 6.80 3.15
CA SER A 17 5.50 7.28 1.96
C SER A 17 5.80 6.13 0.97
N GLU A 18 6.15 4.95 1.46
CA GLU A 18 6.38 3.77 0.63
C GLU A 18 5.10 3.33 -0.11
N ILE A 19 3.95 3.32 0.58
CA ILE A 19 2.65 3.03 -0.04
C ILE A 19 2.30 4.08 -1.10
N GLU A 20 2.52 5.36 -0.81
CA GLU A 20 2.29 6.44 -1.77
C GLU A 20 3.21 6.32 -3.00
N THR A 21 4.46 5.89 -2.80
CA THR A 21 5.42 5.65 -3.88
C THR A 21 4.95 4.55 -4.81
N ILE A 22 4.44 3.44 -4.26
CA ILE A 22 3.85 2.35 -5.05
C ILE A 22 2.66 2.86 -5.87
N PHE A 23 1.75 3.62 -5.26
CA PHE A 23 0.60 4.20 -5.95
C PHE A 23 1.03 5.09 -7.13
N LYS A 24 1.92 6.07 -6.88
CA LYS A 24 2.39 7.02 -7.91
C LYS A 24 3.14 6.34 -9.05
N ALA A 25 3.94 5.31 -8.76
CA ALA A 25 4.65 4.56 -9.78
C ALA A 25 3.66 3.95 -10.79
N ASN A 26 2.55 3.38 -10.31
CA ASN A 26 1.54 2.76 -11.16
C ASN A 26 0.69 3.77 -11.94
N MET A 27 0.39 4.94 -11.36
CA MET A 27 -0.23 6.05 -12.09
C MET A 27 0.65 6.46 -13.29
N LYS A 28 1.95 6.68 -13.07
CA LYS A 28 2.89 7.07 -14.12
C LYS A 28 3.01 6.05 -15.25
N PHE A 29 2.98 4.75 -14.94
CA PHE A 29 2.94 3.72 -15.97
C PHE A 29 1.64 3.74 -16.76
N THR A 30 0.51 4.05 -16.10
CA THR A 30 -0.79 4.18 -16.78
C THR A 30 -0.76 5.33 -17.77
N ASP A 31 -0.25 6.50 -17.38
CA ASP A 31 -0.09 7.67 -18.28
C ASP A 31 0.83 7.38 -19.46
N TRP A 32 1.89 6.57 -19.25
CA TRP A 32 2.80 6.15 -20.31
C TRP A 32 2.17 5.16 -21.29
N ASN A 33 1.27 4.30 -20.82
CA ASN A 33 0.65 3.26 -21.64
C ASN A 33 -0.65 3.73 -22.30
N VAL A 34 -1.39 4.64 -21.67
CA VAL A 34 -2.69 5.16 -22.11
C VAL A 34 -2.76 6.67 -21.79
N PRO A 35 -2.20 7.53 -22.66
CA PRO A 35 -2.10 8.97 -22.41
C PRO A 35 -3.43 9.72 -22.24
N GLU A 36 -4.53 9.15 -22.76
CA GLU A 36 -5.88 9.71 -22.67
C GLU A 36 -6.73 9.11 -21.54
N ALA A 37 -6.12 8.33 -20.64
CA ALA A 37 -6.84 7.73 -19.51
C ALA A 37 -7.41 8.82 -18.57
N ASP A 38 -8.59 8.56 -17.99
CA ASP A 38 -9.09 9.39 -16.89
C ASP A 38 -8.27 9.07 -15.63
N ASP A 39 -7.37 9.99 -15.26
CA ASP A 39 -6.52 9.90 -14.08
C ASP A 39 -7.30 9.51 -12.82
N LYS A 40 -8.54 9.97 -12.66
CA LYS A 40 -9.35 9.67 -11.47
C LYS A 40 -9.86 8.24 -11.49
N GLU A 41 -10.22 7.72 -12.65
CA GLU A 41 -10.66 6.33 -12.78
C GLU A 41 -9.48 5.38 -12.56
N ALA A 42 -8.35 5.66 -13.20
CA ALA A 42 -7.10 4.91 -12.99
C ALA A 42 -6.67 4.92 -11.51
N ALA A 43 -6.70 6.09 -10.87
CA ALA A 43 -6.38 6.22 -9.44
C ALA A 43 -7.28 5.35 -8.55
N LYS A 44 -8.59 5.29 -8.83
CA LYS A 44 -9.52 4.45 -8.06
C LYS A 44 -9.19 2.97 -8.21
N VAL A 45 -8.96 2.50 -9.44
CA VAL A 45 -8.63 1.10 -9.71
C VAL A 45 -7.31 0.71 -9.03
N ILE A 46 -6.29 1.57 -9.08
CA ILE A 46 -5.02 1.32 -8.38
C ILE A 46 -5.22 1.28 -6.86
N LEU A 47 -6.01 2.19 -6.30
CA LEU A 47 -6.30 2.20 -4.87
C LEU A 47 -7.06 0.93 -4.44
N ASP A 48 -8.03 0.49 -5.22
CA ASP A 48 -8.80 -0.74 -4.95
C ASP A 48 -7.87 -1.97 -4.95
N MET A 49 -6.92 -2.07 -5.89
CA MET A 49 -5.93 -3.16 -5.90
C MET A 49 -4.99 -3.12 -4.68
N ILE A 50 -4.55 -1.93 -4.26
CA ILE A 50 -3.74 -1.77 -3.04
C ILE A 50 -4.55 -2.22 -1.82
N GLN A 51 -5.81 -1.77 -1.72
CA GLN A 51 -6.70 -2.11 -0.61
C GLN A 51 -6.96 -3.62 -0.55
N GLU A 52 -7.24 -4.28 -1.68
CA GLU A 52 -7.43 -5.73 -1.74
C GLU A 52 -6.21 -6.49 -1.18
N LYS A 53 -4.99 -6.06 -1.52
CA LYS A 53 -3.78 -6.69 -1.00
C LYS A 53 -3.59 -6.43 0.49
N LEU A 54 -3.86 -5.21 0.97
CA LEU A 54 -3.81 -4.87 2.40
C LEU A 54 -4.78 -5.70 3.22
N ASP A 55 -6.00 -5.92 2.70
CA ASP A 55 -7.01 -6.74 3.36
C ASP A 55 -6.58 -8.20 3.46
N LYS A 56 -5.93 -8.74 2.42
CA LYS A 56 -5.33 -10.08 2.46
C LYS A 56 -4.22 -10.17 3.51
N ILE A 57 -3.28 -9.23 3.52
CA ILE A 57 -2.22 -9.18 4.54
C ILE A 57 -2.80 -9.13 5.95
N LYS A 58 -3.86 -8.35 6.16
CA LYS A 58 -4.55 -8.27 7.44
C LYS A 58 -5.17 -9.61 7.85
N ALA A 59 -5.79 -10.33 6.90
CA ALA A 59 -6.30 -11.67 7.14
C ALA A 59 -5.17 -12.66 7.47
N ASP A 60 -4.05 -12.60 6.75
CA ASP A 60 -2.88 -13.45 6.96
C ASP A 60 -2.25 -13.22 8.34
N VAL A 61 -2.15 -11.96 8.79
CA VAL A 61 -1.74 -11.60 10.17
C VAL A 61 -2.69 -12.18 11.21
N ALA A 62 -4.01 -12.04 11.01
CA ALA A 62 -5.00 -12.59 11.93
C ALA A 62 -4.97 -14.13 11.97
N ALA A 63 -4.55 -14.77 10.89
CA ALA A 63 -4.36 -16.21 10.79
C ALA A 63 -3.00 -16.70 11.33
N GLY A 64 -2.14 -15.81 11.84
CA GLY A 64 -0.82 -16.15 12.38
C GLY A 64 0.21 -16.55 11.31
N GLN A 65 -0.02 -16.21 10.04
CA GLN A 65 0.92 -16.58 8.96
C GLN A 65 2.29 -15.90 9.07
N TYR A 66 2.35 -14.80 9.81
CA TYR A 66 3.57 -14.05 10.10
C TYR A 66 4.09 -14.27 11.52
N ASP A 67 3.52 -15.23 12.26
CA ASP A 67 4.08 -15.61 13.54
C ASP A 67 5.53 -16.11 13.30
N TYR A 68 6.49 -15.56 14.04
CA TYR A 68 7.93 -15.88 13.94
C TYR A 68 8.66 -15.39 12.68
N TYR A 69 8.07 -14.45 11.93
CA TYR A 69 8.73 -13.78 10.80
C TYR A 69 9.76 -12.72 11.24
#